data_AF-A0A7J4J171-F1
#
_entry.id   AF-A0A7J4J171-F1
#
_cell.length_a   1.000
_cell.length_b   1.000
_cell.length_c   1.000
_cell.angle_alpha   90.00
_cell.angle_beta   90.00
_cell.angle_gamma   90.00
#
_symmetry.space_group_name_H-M   'P 1'
#
loop_
_entity.id
_entity.type
_entity.pdbx_description
1 polymer ?
#
loop_
_entity_poly.entity_id
_entity_poly.type
_entity_poly.pdbx_seq_one_letter_code
_entity_poly.pdbx_strand_id
1 'polypeptide(L)'
;MNSTITTTKLEQYSTITRDALMQAKNAFDPQRRDSAADFYDMAQRYYDDAHYFWHTKNDLVLAFAALNYAHGWLDAGARLGLFHVSDSRLFTVDTTKKY
;
A
#
# COMPACT_ATOMS: atom_id res chain seq x y z
N MET A 1 18.64 1.25 17.68
CA MET A 1 18.18 1.23 16.28
C MET A 1 18.04 -0.23 15.86
N ASN A 2 16.90 -0.63 15.29
CA ASN A 2 16.72 -1.99 14.79
C ASN A 2 17.05 -2.00 13.28
N SER A 3 18.19 -2.57 12.92
CA SER A 3 18.73 -2.61 11.55
C SER A 3 18.41 -3.90 10.79
N THR A 4 17.69 -4.83 11.41
CA THR A 4 17.41 -6.15 10.84
C THR A 4 15.94 -6.24 10.46
N ILE A 5 15.67 -6.67 9.23
CA ILE A 5 14.31 -6.98 8.78
C ILE A 5 14.01 -8.42 9.20
N THR A 6 12.93 -8.59 9.96
CA THR A 6 12.44 -9.91 10.38
C THR A 6 11.21 -10.30 9.57
N THR A 7 10.94 -11.60 9.49
CA THR A 7 9.72 -12.12 8.86
C THR A 7 8.47 -11.59 9.55
N THR A 8 8.46 -11.52 10.88
CA THR A 8 7.35 -10.91 11.65
C THR A 8 7.08 -9.46 11.24
N LYS A 9 8.14 -8.66 10.99
CA LYS A 9 7.96 -7.30 10.52
C LYS A 9 7.40 -7.26 9.09
N LEU A 10 7.85 -8.14 8.21
CA LEU A 10 7.29 -8.25 6.86
C LEU A 10 5.81 -8.68 6.89
N GLU A 11 5.43 -9.63 7.75
CA GLU A 11 4.03 -10.06 7.94
C GLU A 11 3.14 -8.89 8.36
N GLN A 12 3.61 -8.07 9.30
CA GLN A 12 2.89 -6.89 9.76
C GLN A 12 2.68 -5.88 8.62
N TYR A 13 3.74 -5.54 7.88
CA TYR A 13 3.66 -4.58 6.78
C TYR A 13 2.80 -5.13 5.63
N SER A 14 2.98 -6.40 5.26
CA SER A 14 2.19 -7.08 4.23
C SER A 14 0.70 -7.07 4.60
N THR A 15 0.35 -7.34 5.86
CA THR A 15 -1.05 -7.30 6.33
C THR A 15 -1.65 -5.90 6.17
N ILE A 16 -0.93 -4.86 6.62
CA ILE A 16 -1.39 -3.48 6.52
C ILE A 16 -1.58 -3.06 5.06
N THR A 17 -0.61 -3.35 4.19
CA THR A 17 -0.69 -3.00 2.77
C THR A 17 -1.78 -3.78 2.03
N ARG A 18 -1.98 -5.06 2.37
CA ARG A 18 -3.09 -5.86 1.83
C ARG A 18 -4.44 -5.27 2.20
N ASP A 19 -4.62 -4.90 3.46
CA ASP A 19 -5.88 -4.36 3.95
C ASP A 19 -6.17 -2.99 3.30
N ALA A 20 -5.14 -2.15 3.12
CA ALA A 20 -5.24 -0.91 2.37
C ALA A 20 -5.58 -1.15 0.87
N LEU A 21 -4.96 -2.13 0.19
CA LEU A 21 -5.34 -2.52 -1.18
C LEU A 21 -6.81 -2.92 -1.27
N MET A 22 -7.28 -3.78 -0.36
CA MET A 22 -8.68 -4.22 -0.35
C MET A 22 -9.67 -3.05 -0.20
N GLN A 23 -9.34 -2.07 0.65
CA GLN A 23 -10.17 -0.89 0.83
C GLN A 23 -10.11 0.04 -0.39
N ALA A 24 -8.91 0.34 -0.91
CA ALA A 24 -8.71 1.22 -2.06
C ALA A 24 -9.43 0.70 -3.31
N LYS A 25 -9.40 -0.62 -3.57
CA LYS A 25 -10.03 -1.27 -4.73
C LYS A 25 -11.51 -0.91 -4.92
N ASN A 26 -12.22 -0.65 -3.81
CA ASN A 26 -13.65 -0.37 -3.80
C ASN A 26 -13.97 1.12 -3.62
N ALA A 27 -12.94 1.98 -3.59
CA ALA A 27 -13.06 3.38 -3.19
C ALA A 27 -12.51 4.35 -4.23
N PHE A 28 -12.40 3.96 -5.51
CA PHE A 28 -11.88 4.87 -6.53
C PHE A 28 -12.78 6.08 -6.71
N ASP A 29 -12.17 7.25 -6.90
CA ASP A 29 -12.87 8.45 -7.34
C ASP A 29 -13.49 8.19 -8.73
N PRO A 30 -14.83 8.25 -8.87
CA PRO A 30 -15.50 7.97 -10.12
C PRO A 30 -15.15 8.97 -11.24
N GLN A 31 -14.73 10.20 -10.91
CA GLN A 31 -14.35 11.22 -11.89
C GLN A 31 -12.93 11.03 -12.41
N ARG A 32 -12.05 10.41 -11.62
CA ARG A 32 -10.63 10.19 -11.92
C ARG A 32 -10.28 8.71 -11.92
N ARG A 33 -11.20 7.88 -12.41
CA ARG A 33 -11.11 6.42 -12.32
C ARG A 33 -9.84 5.85 -12.93
N ASP A 34 -9.40 6.37 -14.08
CA ASP A 34 -8.19 5.88 -14.75
C ASP A 34 -6.93 6.19 -13.93
N SER A 35 -6.82 7.40 -13.37
CA SER A 35 -5.73 7.76 -12.46
C SER A 35 -5.76 6.95 -11.16
N ALA A 36 -6.95 6.71 -10.60
CA ALA A 36 -7.09 5.86 -9.42
C ALA A 36 -6.69 4.41 -9.73
N ALA A 37 -7.09 3.88 -10.88
CA ALA A 37 -6.73 2.54 -11.33
C ALA A 37 -5.22 2.40 -11.56
N ASP A 38 -4.57 3.42 -12.14
CA ASP A 38 -3.12 3.44 -12.33
C ASP A 38 -2.36 3.40 -11.00
N PHE A 39 -2.75 4.25 -10.03
CA PHE A 39 -2.16 4.23 -8.69
C PHE A 39 -2.36 2.89 -7.98
N TYR A 40 -3.55 2.31 -8.12
CA TYR A 40 -3.86 1.00 -7.55
C TYR A 40 -3.05 -0.11 -8.21
N ASP A 41 -2.92 -0.10 -9.55
CA ASP A 41 -2.14 -1.10 -10.30
C ASP A 41 -0.68 -1.05 -9.85
N MET A 42 -0.10 0.15 -9.75
CA MET A 42 1.26 0.32 -9.25
C MET A 42 1.42 -0.23 -7.83
N ALA A 43 0.49 0.08 -6.91
CA ALA A 43 0.51 -0.46 -5.56
C ALA A 43 0.43 -2.00 -5.55
N GLN A 44 -0.49 -2.58 -6.33
CA GLN A 44 -0.69 -4.03 -6.42
C GLN A 44 0.56 -4.74 -6.96
N ARG A 45 1.17 -4.21 -8.02
CA ARG A 45 2.37 -4.79 -8.63
C ARG A 45 3.54 -4.84 -7.66
N TYR A 46 3.78 -3.77 -6.90
CA TYR A 46 4.84 -3.77 -5.89
C TYR A 46 4.52 -4.66 -4.68
N TYR A 47 3.24 -4.83 -4.33
CA TYR A 47 2.82 -5.80 -3.34
C TYR A 47 3.12 -7.24 -3.80
N ASP A 48 2.83 -7.56 -5.06
CA ASP A 48 3.14 -8.85 -5.66
C ASP A 48 4.66 -9.09 -5.75
N ASP A 49 5.43 -8.07 -6.16
CA ASP A 49 6.90 -8.11 -6.16
C ASP A 49 7.45 -8.37 -4.76
N ALA A 50 6.87 -7.76 -3.73
CA ALA A 50 7.29 -8.02 -2.35
C ALA A 50 7.12 -9.48 -1.95
N HIS A 51 5.99 -10.10 -2.31
CA HIS A 51 5.75 -11.52 -2.07
C HIS A 51 6.71 -12.39 -2.87
N TYR A 52 7.03 -12.02 -4.10
CA TYR A 52 8.04 -12.71 -4.90
C TYR A 52 9.43 -12.65 -4.24
N PHE A 53 9.87 -11.46 -3.83
CA PHE A 53 11.16 -11.29 -3.15
C PHE A 53 11.21 -12.08 -1.84
N TRP A 54 10.13 -12.07 -1.08
CA TRP A 54 10.07 -12.79 0.19
C TRP A 54 10.04 -14.31 -0.01
N HIS A 55 9.04 -14.84 -0.73
CA HIS A 55 8.76 -16.27 -0.76
C HIS A 55 9.56 -17.02 -1.83
N THR A 56 9.97 -16.36 -2.91
CA THR A 56 10.71 -17.00 -4.01
C THR A 56 12.20 -16.70 -3.96
N LYS A 57 12.60 -15.47 -3.61
CA LYS A 57 14.02 -15.08 -3.55
C LYS A 57 14.63 -15.13 -2.16
N ASN A 58 13.82 -15.20 -1.11
CA ASN A 58 14.25 -15.06 0.28
C ASN A 58 15.07 -13.76 0.52
N ASP A 59 14.76 -12.70 -0.23
CA ASP A 59 15.38 -11.38 -0.10
C ASP A 59 14.47 -10.48 0.72
N LEU A 60 14.70 -10.46 2.04
CA LEU A 60 13.88 -9.71 2.98
C LEU A 60 14.04 -8.18 2.81
N VAL A 61 15.19 -7.72 2.30
CA VAL A 61 15.46 -6.30 2.09
C VAL A 61 14.62 -5.78 0.93
N LEU A 62 14.65 -6.48 -0.21
CA LEU A 62 13.84 -6.13 -1.36
C LEU A 62 12.35 -6.30 -1.09
N ALA A 63 11.95 -7.35 -0.35
CA ALA A 63 10.57 -7.53 0.08
C ALA A 63 10.07 -6.34 0.93
N PHE A 64 10.87 -5.91 1.90
CA PHE A 64 10.51 -4.77 2.75
C PHE A 64 10.44 -3.47 1.94
N ALA A 65 11.40 -3.24 1.03
CA ALA A 65 11.41 -2.06 0.16
C ALA A 65 10.16 -2.02 -0.74
N ALA A 66 9.82 -3.14 -1.38
CA ALA A 66 8.66 -3.25 -2.24
C ALA A 66 7.34 -3.03 -1.48
N LEU A 67 7.18 -3.58 -0.27
CA LEU A 67 6.00 -3.31 0.58
C LEU A 67 5.83 -1.82 0.90
N ASN A 68 6.91 -1.16 1.32
CA ASN A 68 6.83 0.27 1.64
C ASN A 68 6.55 1.12 0.40
N TYR A 69 7.08 0.74 -0.76
CA TYR A 69 6.81 1.45 -2.01
C TYR A 69 5.37 1.23 -2.50
N ALA A 70 4.84 0.00 -2.38
CA ALA A 70 3.44 -0.31 -2.62
C ALA A 70 2.52 0.55 -1.73
N HIS A 71 2.81 0.61 -0.43
CA HIS A 71 2.02 1.41 0.51
C HIS A 71 2.13 2.92 0.24
N GLY A 72 3.29 3.38 -0.24
CA GLY A 72 3.49 4.77 -0.66
C GLY A 72 2.56 5.19 -1.80
N TRP A 73 2.31 4.32 -2.78
CA TRP A 73 1.31 4.56 -3.83
C TRP A 73 -0.11 4.66 -3.26
N LEU A 74 -0.45 3.80 -2.30
CA LEU A 74 -1.77 3.83 -1.63
C LEU A 74 -1.98 5.14 -0.86
N ASP A 75 -0.99 5.56 -0.08
CA ASP A 75 -1.02 6.81 0.68
C ASP A 75 -1.09 8.03 -0.23
N ALA A 76 -0.32 8.05 -1.32
CA ALA A 76 -0.36 9.12 -2.29
C ALA A 76 -1.74 9.22 -2.96
N GLY A 77 -2.31 8.08 -3.39
CA GLY A 77 -3.64 8.05 -3.98
C GLY A 77 -4.74 8.49 -3.00
N ALA A 78 -4.66 8.07 -1.74
CA ALA A 78 -5.58 8.51 -0.70
C ALA A 78 -5.48 10.02 -0.43
N ARG A 79 -4.26 10.56 -0.33
CA ARG A 79 -4.01 12.00 -0.11
C ARG A 79 -4.43 12.91 -1.26
N LEU A 80 -4.35 12.41 -2.49
CA LEU A 80 -4.81 13.12 -3.70
C LEU A 80 -6.33 12.98 -3.91
N GLY A 81 -7.02 12.21 -3.07
CA GLY A 81 -8.43 11.90 -3.19
C GLY A 81 -8.77 10.97 -4.36
N LEU A 82 -7.78 10.24 -4.90
CA LEU A 82 -8.03 9.19 -5.91
C LEU A 82 -8.71 7.96 -5.28
N PHE A 83 -8.49 7.77 -3.98
CA PHE A 83 -9.20 6.79 -3.16
C PHE A 83 -10.02 7.51 -2.08
N HIS A 84 -11.33 7.35 -2.09
CA HIS A 84 -12.27 7.87 -1.09
C HIS A 84 -12.23 6.99 0.18
N VAL A 85 -11.12 7.08 0.90
CA VAL A 85 -10.85 6.31 2.14
C VAL A 85 -10.66 7.25 3.33
N SER A 86 -10.96 6.78 4.53
CA SER A 86 -10.86 7.56 5.77
C SER A 86 -10.24 6.79 6.94
N ASP A 87 -9.75 5.57 6.71
CA ASP A 87 -9.11 4.76 7.76
C ASP A 87 -7.67 5.21 7.99
N SER A 88 -7.46 6.08 8.99
CA SER A 88 -6.15 6.60 9.36
C SER A 88 -5.18 5.56 9.93
N ARG A 89 -5.65 4.33 10.19
CA ARG A 89 -4.78 3.21 10.57
C ARG A 89 -4.11 2.58 9.36
N LEU A 90 -4.74 2.68 8.19
CA LEU A 90 -4.28 2.07 6.94
C LEU A 90 -3.66 3.10 5.99
N PHE A 91 -4.14 4.35 6.02
CA PHE A 91 -3.69 5.40 5.12
C PHE A 91 -3.24 6.64 5.87
N THR A 92 -2.33 7.40 5.27
CA THR A 92 -1.88 8.72 5.77
C THR A 92 -2.93 9.81 5.47
N VAL A 93 -4.15 9.64 6.00
CA VAL A 93 -5.29 10.56 5.87
C VAL A 93 -5.84 10.97 7.24
N ASP A 94 -6.37 12.19 7.35
CA ASP A 94 -7.03 12.67 8.56
C ASP A 94 -8.55 12.51 8.42
N THR A 95 -9.20 11.96 9.45
CA THR A 95 -10.67 11.76 9.49
C THR A 95 -11.48 13.07 9.47
N THR A 96 -10.81 14.22 9.57
CA THR A 96 -11.43 15.56 9.64
C THR A 96 -11.38 16.34 8.34
N LYS A 97 -10.65 15.89 7.31
CA LYS A 97 -10.60 16.56 6.00
C LYS A 97 -11.57 15.91 5.02
N LYS A 98 -12.75 16.51 4.85
CA LYS A 98 -13.57 16.30 3.66
C LYS A 98 -12.89 17.00 2.48
N TYR A 99 -12.37 16.23 1.55
CA TYR A 99 -12.03 16.70 0.20
C TYR A 99 -13.30 16.78 -0.65
#